data_AF-A0A5C8EY21-F1
#
_entry.id   AF-A0A5C8EY21-F1
#
_cell.length_a   1.000
_cell.length_b   1.000
_cell.length_c   1.000
_cell.angle_alpha   90.00
_cell.angle_beta   90.00
_cell.angle_gamma   90.00
#
_symmetry.space_group_name_H-M   'P 1'
#
loop_
_entity.id
_entity.type
_entity.pdbx_description
1 polymer ?
#
loop_
_entity_poly.entity_id
_entity_poly.type
_entity_poly.pdbx_seq_one_letter_code
_entity_poly.pdbx_strand_id
1 'polypeptide(L)'
;MPSLSDKEINATLAKIRKDYAENAERYGARIYNVDSFNSRYREALENRQDLSSFLLLEIKILEDIKTTLMQKEEEAQRKKAEEEKAKENSFMKKVDNMIEKFRNAVEKYPEAKLHDKADYELQHLYGAFRELYECFSVVRYFSSGPASDYMVETALKDYDNKLQRFVTPIGERRIPEMFSDYVYALDKGDNSSRFEQFILKEAGFLLHSFIDKMNSIKMMVLKNSFENNVILPESLSSQSPRVYSFFKGKNKEDIYNATIAYASAMINDFRLQSFRKDEN
;
A
#
# COMPACT_ATOMS: atom_id res chain seq x y z
N MET A 1 -49.57 50.22 -23.07
CA MET A 1 -49.04 49.66 -21.81
C MET A 1 -49.28 50.68 -20.71
N PRO A 2 -49.82 50.33 -19.54
CA PRO A 2 -50.01 51.29 -18.47
C PRO A 2 -48.63 51.82 -18.03
N SER A 3 -48.46 53.13 -18.00
CA SER A 3 -47.22 53.75 -17.50
C SER A 3 -47.14 53.50 -16.00
N LEU A 4 -46.00 53.01 -15.53
CA LEU A 4 -45.74 52.88 -14.10
C LEU A 4 -45.92 54.23 -13.41
N SER A 5 -46.48 54.23 -12.20
CA SER A 5 -46.53 55.45 -11.41
C SER A 5 -45.11 55.84 -10.96
N ASP A 6 -44.88 57.13 -10.71
CA ASP A 6 -43.57 57.63 -10.26
C ASP A 6 -43.08 56.93 -8.98
N LYS A 7 -44.00 56.46 -8.13
CA LYS A 7 -43.67 55.69 -6.92
C LYS A 7 -43.13 54.29 -7.26
N GLU A 8 -43.72 53.62 -8.25
CA GLU A 8 -43.30 52.28 -8.69
C GLU A 8 -41.97 52.34 -9.45
N ILE A 9 -41.75 53.39 -10.25
CA ILE A 9 -40.47 53.64 -10.94
C ILE A 9 -39.35 53.81 -9.93
N ASN A 10 -39.54 54.65 -8.91
CA ASN A 10 -38.53 54.90 -7.88
C ASN A 10 -38.26 53.66 -7.01
N ALA A 11 -39.29 52.90 -6.66
CA ALA A 11 -39.13 51.65 -5.91
C ALA A 11 -38.35 50.59 -6.72
N THR A 12 -38.64 50.47 -8.02
CA THR A 12 -37.97 49.52 -8.91
C THR A 12 -36.51 49.91 -9.14
N LEU A 13 -36.22 51.20 -9.33
CA LEU A 13 -34.84 51.73 -9.42
C LEU A 13 -34.03 51.44 -8.17
N ALA A 14 -34.60 51.64 -6.99
CA ALA A 14 -33.93 51.36 -5.73
C ALA A 14 -33.58 49.86 -5.60
N LYS A 15 -34.50 48.99 -6.03
CA LYS A 15 -34.28 47.54 -6.04
C LYS A 15 -33.18 47.13 -7.01
N ILE A 16 -33.19 47.63 -8.24
CA ILE A 16 -32.15 47.34 -9.25
C ILE A 16 -30.76 47.82 -8.76
N ARG A 17 -30.67 49.03 -8.19
CA ARG A 17 -29.41 49.53 -7.61
C ARG A 17 -28.90 48.65 -6.50
N LYS A 18 -29.79 48.21 -5.61
CA LYS A 18 -29.46 47.32 -4.51
C LYS A 18 -28.96 45.97 -5.04
N ASP A 19 -29.65 45.39 -6.02
CA ASP A 19 -29.27 44.13 -6.63
C ASP A 19 -27.89 44.22 -7.32
N TYR A 20 -27.59 45.33 -8.00
CA TYR A 20 -26.24 45.57 -8.54
C TYR A 20 -25.19 45.70 -7.42
N ALA A 21 -25.47 46.44 -6.36
CA ALA A 21 -24.51 46.65 -5.27
C ALA A 21 -24.20 45.36 -4.49
N GLU A 22 -25.23 44.60 -4.11
CA GLU A 22 -25.08 43.35 -3.36
C GLU A 22 -24.36 42.27 -4.18
N ASN A 23 -24.66 42.18 -5.48
CA ASN A 23 -24.01 41.19 -6.35
C ASN A 23 -22.61 41.65 -6.83
N ALA A 24 -22.32 42.95 -6.84
CA ALA A 24 -20.97 43.47 -7.08
C ALA A 24 -20.00 43.07 -5.97
N GLU A 25 -20.47 43.00 -4.73
CA GLU A 25 -19.67 42.53 -3.60
C GLU A 25 -19.36 41.03 -3.71
N ARG A 26 -20.32 40.22 -4.18
CA ARG A 26 -20.17 38.76 -4.29
C ARG A 26 -19.43 38.29 -5.53
N TYR A 27 -19.68 38.90 -6.69
CA TYR A 27 -19.15 38.44 -7.99
C TYR A 27 -18.19 39.46 -8.64
N GLY A 28 -18.01 40.62 -8.02
CA GLY A 28 -17.11 41.68 -8.46
C GLY A 28 -17.81 42.79 -9.25
N ALA A 29 -17.35 44.02 -9.05
CA ALA A 29 -17.86 45.24 -9.69
C ALA A 29 -17.68 45.28 -11.23
N ARG A 30 -16.90 44.35 -11.79
CA ARG A 30 -16.75 44.18 -13.25
C ARG A 30 -17.98 43.53 -13.89
N ILE A 31 -18.68 42.67 -13.16
CA ILE A 31 -19.86 41.94 -13.65
C ILE A 31 -21.14 42.71 -13.28
N TYR A 32 -21.25 43.13 -12.02
CA TYR A 32 -22.34 43.98 -11.55
C TYR A 32 -21.82 45.40 -11.33
N ASN A 33 -21.98 46.27 -12.33
CA ASN A 33 -21.43 47.63 -12.30
C ASN A 33 -22.52 48.67 -12.01
N VAL A 34 -22.57 49.13 -10.77
CA VAL A 34 -23.52 50.15 -10.28
C VAL A 34 -23.34 51.49 -11.00
N ASP A 35 -22.09 51.90 -11.27
CA ASP A 35 -21.80 53.18 -11.93
C ASP A 35 -22.24 53.18 -13.39
N SER A 36 -22.05 52.04 -14.07
CA SER A 36 -22.52 51.84 -15.45
C SER A 36 -24.04 51.86 -15.52
N PHE A 37 -24.73 51.23 -14.58
CA PHE A 37 -26.19 51.33 -14.45
C PHE A 37 -26.65 52.79 -14.23
N ASN A 38 -26.02 53.51 -13.30
CA ASN A 38 -26.36 54.89 -13.00
C ASN A 38 -26.14 55.83 -14.20
N SER A 39 -25.08 55.60 -14.99
CA SER A 39 -24.83 56.32 -16.23
C SER A 39 -25.91 56.06 -17.28
N ARG A 40 -26.28 54.79 -17.52
CA ARG A 40 -27.39 54.43 -18.43
C ARG A 40 -28.72 55.06 -17.98
N TYR A 41 -28.97 55.11 -16.68
CA TYR A 41 -30.16 55.75 -16.13
C TYR A 41 -30.20 57.26 -16.37
N ARG A 42 -29.06 57.97 -16.20
CA ARG A 42 -28.97 59.40 -16.53
C ARG A 42 -29.20 59.66 -18.02
N GLU A 43 -28.60 58.83 -18.88
CA GLU A 43 -28.78 58.91 -20.32
C GLU A 43 -30.25 58.70 -20.75
N ALA A 44 -30.95 57.75 -20.12
CA ALA A 44 -32.37 57.52 -20.37
C ALA A 44 -33.23 58.74 -19.99
N LEU A 45 -32.87 59.47 -18.92
CA LEU A 45 -33.53 60.71 -18.52
C LEU A 45 -33.25 61.86 -19.49
N GLU A 46 -31.99 62.05 -19.90
CA GLU A 46 -31.59 63.09 -20.85
C GLU A 46 -32.25 62.93 -22.21
N ASN A 47 -32.37 61.68 -22.68
CA ASN A 47 -33.00 61.33 -23.95
C ASN A 47 -34.53 61.19 -23.89
N ARG A 48 -35.15 61.48 -22.73
CA ARG A 48 -36.60 61.36 -22.49
C ARG A 48 -37.17 59.99 -22.89
N GLN A 49 -36.42 58.92 -22.63
CA GLN A 49 -36.86 57.56 -22.90
C GLN A 49 -38.01 57.15 -21.95
N ASP A 50 -38.83 56.18 -22.38
CA ASP A 50 -39.81 55.56 -21.49
C ASP A 50 -39.10 54.76 -20.39
N LEU A 51 -39.17 55.26 -19.16
CA LEU A 51 -38.55 54.66 -17.98
C LEU A 51 -39.09 53.25 -17.68
N SER A 52 -40.34 52.96 -18.05
CA SER A 52 -40.91 51.63 -17.85
C SER A 52 -40.19 50.60 -18.73
N SER A 53 -39.97 50.96 -20.00
CA SER A 53 -39.21 50.13 -20.96
C SER A 53 -37.73 49.99 -20.57
N PHE A 54 -37.11 51.07 -20.07
CA PHE A 54 -35.73 51.02 -19.56
C PHE A 54 -35.59 50.05 -18.37
N LEU A 55 -36.49 50.14 -17.38
CA LEU A 55 -36.45 49.28 -16.20
C LEU A 55 -36.62 47.80 -16.55
N LEU A 56 -37.54 47.48 -17.48
CA LEU A 56 -37.73 46.12 -17.95
C LEU A 56 -36.48 45.57 -18.65
N LEU A 57 -35.81 46.39 -19.47
CA LEU A 57 -34.56 46.01 -20.12
C LEU A 57 -33.47 45.72 -19.08
N GLU A 58 -33.36 46.55 -18.05
CA GLU A 58 -32.34 46.38 -17.03
C GLU A 58 -32.59 45.17 -16.12
N ILE A 59 -33.85 44.89 -15.78
CA ILE A 59 -34.24 43.67 -15.07
C ILE A 59 -33.83 42.44 -15.90
N LYS A 60 -34.07 42.47 -17.21
CA LYS A 60 -33.67 41.38 -18.12
C LYS A 60 -32.16 41.19 -18.16
N ILE A 61 -31.38 42.28 -18.20
CA ILE A 61 -29.91 42.23 -18.15
C ILE A 61 -29.44 41.56 -16.84
N LEU A 62 -30.01 41.95 -15.70
CA LEU A 62 -29.69 41.34 -14.39
C LEU A 62 -30.03 39.85 -14.35
N GLU A 63 -31.18 39.46 -14.90
CA GLU A 63 -31.58 38.06 -15.01
C GLU A 63 -30.61 37.26 -15.88
N ASP A 64 -30.22 37.79 -17.05
CA ASP A 64 -29.27 37.15 -17.97
C ASP A 64 -27.90 36.93 -17.30
N ILE A 65 -27.40 37.95 -16.57
CA ILE A 65 -26.15 37.86 -15.80
C ILE A 65 -26.26 36.74 -14.75
N LYS A 66 -27.38 36.71 -14.00
CA LYS A 66 -27.62 35.70 -12.96
C LYS A 66 -27.66 34.28 -13.53
N THR A 67 -28.38 34.05 -14.63
CA THR A 67 -28.41 32.73 -15.29
C THR A 67 -27.05 32.29 -15.80
N THR A 68 -26.26 33.22 -16.36
CA THR A 68 -24.92 32.91 -16.88
C THR A 68 -23.96 32.52 -15.77
N LEU A 69 -24.04 33.19 -14.61
CA LEU A 69 -23.22 32.85 -13.45
C LEU A 69 -23.62 31.51 -12.85
N MET A 70 -24.92 31.24 -12.71
CA MET A 70 -25.43 29.97 -12.20
C MET A 70 -24.96 28.79 -13.06
N GLN A 71 -25.01 28.92 -14.39
CA GLN A 71 -24.50 27.91 -15.32
C GLN A 71 -22.98 27.69 -15.18
N LYS A 72 -22.20 28.76 -15.00
CA LYS A 72 -20.75 28.65 -14.79
C LYS A 72 -20.39 27.97 -13.46
N GLU A 73 -21.14 28.24 -12.40
CA GLU A 73 -20.96 27.59 -11.10
C GLU A 73 -21.30 26.10 -11.15
N GLU A 74 -22.41 25.75 -11.80
CA GLU A 74 -22.79 24.34 -12.01
C GLU A 74 -21.74 23.59 -12.84
N GLU A 75 -21.22 24.20 -13.91
CA GLU A 75 -20.17 23.58 -14.73
C GLU A 75 -18.84 23.43 -13.96
N ALA A 76 -18.47 24.42 -13.15
CA ALA A 76 -17.30 24.36 -12.30
C ALA A 76 -17.43 23.29 -11.21
N GLN A 77 -18.62 23.13 -10.61
CA GLN A 77 -18.90 22.06 -9.65
C GLN A 77 -18.84 20.68 -10.31
N ARG A 78 -19.41 20.51 -11.51
CA ARG A 78 -19.34 19.26 -12.26
C ARG A 78 -17.89 18.88 -12.60
N LYS A 79 -17.09 19.82 -13.11
CA LYS A 79 -15.67 19.59 -13.40
C LYS A 79 -14.88 19.19 -12.15
N LYS A 80 -15.10 19.88 -11.02
CA LYS A 80 -14.46 19.51 -9.74
C LYS A 80 -14.84 18.09 -9.29
N ALA A 81 -16.13 17.74 -9.37
CA ALA A 81 -16.60 16.41 -9.00
C ALA A 81 -16.05 15.31 -9.93
N GLU A 82 -15.90 15.58 -11.22
CA GLU A 82 -15.27 14.65 -12.18
C GLU A 82 -13.76 14.48 -11.93
N GLU A 83 -13.04 15.57 -11.63
CA GLU A 83 -11.62 15.52 -11.27
C GLU A 83 -11.38 14.77 -9.96
N GLU A 84 -12.23 14.95 -8.95
CA GLU A 84 -12.16 14.22 -7.68
C GLU A 84 -12.41 12.72 -7.90
N LYS A 85 -13.45 12.35 -8.65
CA LYS A 85 -13.72 10.94 -9.01
C LYS A 85 -12.57 10.32 -9.82
N ALA A 86 -11.97 11.07 -10.74
CA ALA A 86 -10.83 10.59 -11.52
C ALA A 86 -9.58 10.36 -10.64
N LYS A 87 -9.33 11.24 -9.67
CA LYS A 87 -8.25 11.09 -8.69
C LYS A 87 -8.48 9.89 -7.77
N GLU A 88 -9.70 9.72 -7.27
CA GLU A 88 -10.10 8.60 -6.43
C GLU A 88 -9.95 7.25 -7.17
N ASN A 89 -10.45 7.17 -8.41
CA ASN A 89 -10.28 5.99 -9.26
C ASN A 89 -8.81 5.67 -9.55
N SER A 90 -7.97 6.69 -9.74
CA SER A 90 -6.53 6.53 -9.94
C SER A 90 -5.83 6.02 -8.67
N PHE A 91 -6.24 6.50 -7.50
CA PHE A 91 -5.71 6.04 -6.22
C PHE A 91 -6.10 4.58 -5.93
N MET A 92 -7.39 4.23 -6.05
CA MET A 92 -7.87 2.86 -5.85
C MET A 92 -7.17 1.88 -6.80
N LYS A 93 -7.04 2.25 -8.08
CA LYS A 93 -6.30 1.43 -9.05
C LYS A 93 -4.82 1.25 -8.66
N LYS A 94 -4.18 2.24 -8.05
CA LYS A 94 -2.79 2.09 -7.54
C LYS A 94 -2.74 1.15 -6.33
N VAL A 95 -3.72 1.22 -5.43
CA VAL A 95 -3.84 0.32 -4.27
C VAL A 95 -4.06 -1.12 -4.73
N ASP A 96 -5.00 -1.35 -5.64
CA ASP A 96 -5.28 -2.69 -6.18
C ASP A 96 -4.05 -3.29 -6.85
N ASN A 97 -3.38 -2.52 -7.72
CA ASN A 97 -2.12 -2.96 -8.35
C ASN A 97 -1.03 -3.28 -7.32
N MET A 98 -1.00 -2.56 -6.20
CA MET A 98 -0.03 -2.79 -5.13
C MET A 98 -0.36 -4.08 -4.36
N ILE A 99 -1.63 -4.30 -4.01
CA ILE A 99 -2.10 -5.53 -3.35
C ILE A 99 -1.81 -6.74 -4.24
N GLU A 100 -2.12 -6.65 -5.54
CA GLU A 100 -1.90 -7.73 -6.49
C GLU A 100 -0.41 -8.05 -6.65
N LYS A 101 0.46 -7.02 -6.74
CA LYS A 101 1.91 -7.22 -6.76
C LYS A 101 2.41 -7.96 -5.51
N PHE A 102 1.92 -7.61 -4.33
CA PHE A 102 2.33 -8.28 -3.11
C PHE A 102 1.82 -9.72 -3.03
N ARG A 103 0.57 -9.98 -3.45
CA ARG A 103 0.05 -11.34 -3.54
C ARG A 103 0.89 -12.20 -4.48
N ASN A 104 1.19 -11.70 -5.69
CA ASN A 104 1.99 -12.41 -6.69
C ASN A 104 3.43 -12.67 -6.20
N ALA A 105 4.00 -11.75 -5.42
CA ALA A 105 5.33 -11.92 -4.82
C ALA A 105 5.36 -13.08 -3.82
N VAL A 106 4.28 -13.30 -3.08
CA VAL A 106 4.14 -14.34 -2.06
C VAL A 106 3.76 -15.70 -2.65
N GLU A 107 2.95 -15.74 -3.71
CA GLU A 107 2.42 -16.97 -4.34
C GLU A 107 3.50 -17.92 -4.89
N LYS A 108 4.71 -17.43 -5.18
CA LYS A 108 5.82 -18.27 -5.64
C LYS A 108 6.35 -19.24 -4.56
N TYR A 109 6.08 -18.94 -3.29
CA TYR A 109 6.46 -19.78 -2.16
C TYR A 109 5.47 -20.94 -1.99
N PRO A 110 5.89 -22.11 -1.50
CA PRO A 110 4.95 -23.21 -1.27
C PRO A 110 3.86 -22.79 -0.28
N GLU A 111 2.61 -23.14 -0.56
CA GLU A 111 1.54 -23.03 0.41
C GLU A 111 1.65 -24.19 1.42
N ALA A 112 1.61 -23.88 2.71
CA ALA A 112 1.54 -24.89 3.77
C ALA A 112 0.34 -24.62 4.68
N LYS A 113 -0.55 -25.60 4.76
CA LYS A 113 -1.80 -25.47 5.51
C LYS A 113 -1.54 -25.40 7.02
N LEU A 114 -1.85 -24.26 7.62
CA LEU A 114 -1.84 -24.03 9.07
C LEU A 114 -3.24 -24.24 9.69
N HIS A 115 -4.25 -23.59 9.10
CA HIS A 115 -5.64 -23.59 9.55
C HIS A 115 -6.53 -23.16 8.37
N ASP A 116 -7.81 -23.58 8.34
CA ASP A 116 -8.73 -23.30 7.23
C ASP A 116 -9.05 -21.80 7.06
N LYS A 117 -8.98 -21.05 8.16
CA LYS A 117 -9.20 -19.58 8.19
C LYS A 117 -7.90 -18.78 8.26
N ALA A 118 -6.74 -19.43 8.08
CA ALA A 118 -5.47 -18.72 8.14
C ALA A 118 -5.33 -17.76 6.95
N ASP A 119 -4.63 -16.65 7.19
CA ASP A 119 -4.29 -15.70 6.14
C ASP A 119 -3.42 -16.40 5.08
N TYR A 120 -3.75 -16.14 3.82
CA TYR A 120 -3.01 -16.59 2.65
C TYR A 120 -1.52 -16.28 2.76
N GLU A 121 -1.16 -15.07 3.21
CA GLU A 121 0.23 -14.66 3.36
C GLU A 121 0.96 -15.50 4.42
N LEU A 122 0.32 -15.80 5.55
CA LEU A 122 0.95 -16.59 6.61
C LEU A 122 1.10 -18.07 6.23
N GLN A 123 0.18 -18.63 5.45
CA GLN A 123 0.33 -19.99 4.92
C GLN A 123 1.54 -20.12 3.97
N HIS A 124 1.75 -19.10 3.14
CA HIS A 124 2.92 -19.04 2.26
C HIS A 124 4.21 -18.71 3.04
N LEU A 125 4.13 -17.88 4.07
CA LEU A 125 5.28 -17.62 4.96
C LEU A 125 5.73 -18.91 5.65
N TYR A 126 4.78 -19.70 6.15
CA TYR A 126 5.08 -20.98 6.76
C TYR A 126 5.75 -21.94 5.77
N GLY A 127 5.21 -22.09 4.56
CA GLY A 127 5.83 -22.91 3.53
C GLY A 127 7.19 -22.39 3.07
N ALA A 128 7.37 -21.06 3.01
CA ALA A 128 8.66 -20.44 2.73
C ALA A 128 9.71 -20.78 3.79
N PHE A 129 9.35 -20.75 5.08
CA PHE A 129 10.25 -21.18 6.17
C PHE A 129 10.59 -22.66 6.10
N ARG A 130 9.65 -23.53 5.71
CA ARG A 130 9.94 -24.97 5.51
C ARG A 130 10.98 -25.18 4.42
N GLU A 131 10.80 -24.54 3.26
CA GLU A 131 11.77 -24.61 2.17
C GLU A 131 13.12 -23.97 2.55
N LEU A 132 13.12 -22.86 3.29
CA LEU A 132 14.35 -22.26 3.83
C LEU A 132 15.06 -23.23 4.79
N TYR A 133 14.33 -23.93 5.66
CA TYR A 133 14.90 -24.89 6.59
C TYR A 133 15.52 -26.10 5.89
N GLU A 134 14.91 -26.57 4.81
CA GLU A 134 15.48 -27.61 3.96
C GLU A 134 16.74 -27.09 3.25
N CYS A 135 16.72 -25.85 2.75
CA CYS A 135 17.92 -25.21 2.19
C CYS A 135 19.06 -25.15 3.21
N PHE A 136 18.73 -24.71 4.42
CA PHE A 136 19.66 -24.62 5.53
C PHE A 136 20.17 -25.99 6.00
N SER A 137 19.36 -27.05 5.91
CA SER A 137 19.76 -28.41 6.23
C SER A 137 20.86 -28.92 5.29
N VAL A 138 20.82 -28.53 4.02
CA VAL A 138 21.91 -28.80 3.07
C VAL A 138 23.18 -28.04 3.46
N VAL A 139 23.06 -26.76 3.85
CA VAL A 139 24.19 -25.99 4.37
C VAL A 139 24.82 -26.68 5.58
N ARG A 140 24.02 -27.12 6.54
CA ARG A 140 24.50 -27.86 7.71
C ARG A 140 25.20 -29.15 7.34
N TYR A 141 24.67 -29.90 6.37
CA TYR A 141 25.21 -31.20 5.96
C TYR A 141 26.70 -31.14 5.59
N PHE A 142 27.13 -30.13 4.85
CA PHE A 142 28.54 -30.01 4.46
C PHE A 142 29.37 -29.09 5.37
N SER A 143 28.73 -28.33 6.26
CA SER A 143 29.39 -27.42 7.20
C SER A 143 29.53 -27.98 8.63
N SER A 144 28.89 -29.11 8.92
CA SER A 144 29.00 -29.86 10.18
C SER A 144 29.56 -31.26 9.87
N GLY A 145 30.86 -31.43 10.02
CA GLY A 145 31.58 -32.69 9.77
C GLY A 145 32.75 -32.88 10.74
N PRO A 146 33.48 -34.01 10.67
CA PRO A 146 34.55 -34.31 11.65
C PRO A 146 35.68 -33.27 11.74
N ALA A 147 35.79 -32.40 10.73
CA ALA A 147 36.76 -31.31 10.64
C ALA A 147 36.14 -29.91 10.76
N SER A 148 34.86 -29.78 11.14
CA SER A 148 34.25 -28.45 11.31
C SER A 148 34.74 -27.75 12.56
N ASP A 149 34.86 -26.43 12.45
CA ASP A 149 35.13 -25.55 13.57
C ASP A 149 33.97 -25.59 14.57
N TYR A 150 34.28 -25.82 15.85
CA TYR A 150 33.31 -25.84 16.94
C TYR A 150 32.42 -24.58 16.98
N MET A 151 32.96 -23.42 16.61
CA MET A 151 32.21 -22.16 16.54
C MET A 151 31.18 -22.17 15.40
N VAL A 152 31.50 -22.81 14.28
CA VAL A 152 30.57 -23.00 13.15
C VAL A 152 29.45 -23.96 13.56
N GLU A 153 29.78 -25.10 14.15
CA GLU A 153 28.78 -26.07 14.62
C GLU A 153 27.82 -25.47 15.66
N THR A 154 28.37 -24.75 16.64
CA THR A 154 27.58 -24.09 17.68
C THR A 154 26.62 -23.07 17.08
N ALA A 155 27.10 -22.26 16.14
CA ALA A 155 26.28 -21.28 15.45
C ALA A 155 25.19 -21.93 14.58
N LEU A 156 25.52 -22.99 13.85
CA LEU A 156 24.54 -23.73 13.04
C LEU A 156 23.46 -24.37 13.93
N LYS A 157 23.83 -24.88 15.10
CA LYS A 157 22.89 -25.45 16.07
C LYS A 157 21.96 -24.39 16.67
N ASP A 158 22.47 -23.19 16.95
CA ASP A 158 21.64 -22.07 17.43
C ASP A 158 20.56 -21.69 16.39
N TYR A 159 20.93 -21.57 15.12
CA TYR A 159 19.96 -21.26 14.06
C TYR A 159 19.05 -22.42 13.70
N ASP A 160 19.49 -23.67 13.85
CA ASP A 160 18.61 -24.84 13.78
C ASP A 160 17.48 -24.73 14.79
N ASN A 161 17.81 -24.48 16.07
CA ASN A 161 16.80 -24.31 17.11
C ASN A 161 15.84 -23.15 16.82
N LYS A 162 16.36 -22.01 16.32
CA LYS A 162 15.53 -20.84 15.99
C LYS A 162 14.59 -21.12 14.82
N LEU A 163 15.06 -21.75 13.75
CA LEU A 163 14.25 -22.08 12.58
C LEU A 163 13.21 -23.17 12.92
N GLN A 164 13.56 -24.15 13.76
CA GLN A 164 12.63 -25.21 14.18
C GLN A 164 11.34 -24.67 14.80
N ARG A 165 11.38 -23.52 15.50
CA ARG A 165 10.19 -22.86 16.06
C ARG A 165 9.17 -22.46 14.98
N PHE A 166 9.63 -22.20 13.75
CA PHE A 166 8.81 -21.85 12.60
C PHE A 166 8.38 -23.06 11.78
N VAL A 167 9.12 -24.16 11.81
CA VAL A 167 8.88 -25.29 10.89
C VAL A 167 8.36 -26.56 11.54
N THR A 168 8.86 -26.90 12.73
CA THR A 168 8.64 -28.19 13.37
C THR A 168 7.25 -28.21 14.02
N PRO A 169 6.32 -29.07 13.56
CA PRO A 169 5.02 -29.23 14.19
C PRO A 169 5.19 -29.83 15.59
N ILE A 170 4.57 -29.21 16.60
CA ILE A 170 4.62 -29.69 18.00
C ILE A 170 3.19 -29.98 18.48
N GLY A 171 3.07 -30.96 19.38
CA GLY A 171 1.82 -31.30 20.05
C GLY A 171 0.77 -31.97 19.16
N GLU A 172 -0.41 -32.20 19.72
CA GLU A 172 -1.50 -32.93 19.06
C GLU A 172 -2.01 -32.21 17.81
N ARG A 173 -1.99 -30.88 17.81
CA ARG A 173 -2.46 -30.05 16.69
C ARG A 173 -1.51 -30.03 15.50
N ARG A 174 -0.26 -30.48 15.66
CA ARG A 174 0.78 -30.46 14.63
C ARG A 174 0.95 -29.06 14.02
N ILE A 175 1.11 -28.05 14.87
CA ILE A 175 1.38 -26.66 14.47
C ILE A 175 2.74 -26.26 15.05
N PRO A 176 3.59 -25.52 14.32
CA PRO A 176 4.83 -25.01 14.90
C PRO A 176 4.56 -24.02 16.03
N GLU A 177 5.47 -23.97 17.01
CA GLU A 177 5.37 -23.10 18.19
C GLU A 177 5.01 -21.66 17.82
N MET A 178 5.66 -21.12 16.77
CA MET A 178 5.51 -19.73 16.36
C MET A 178 4.08 -19.38 15.87
N PHE A 179 3.33 -20.36 15.38
CA PHE A 179 1.97 -20.18 14.85
C PHE A 179 0.89 -20.64 15.82
N SER A 180 1.27 -21.18 16.99
CA SER A 180 0.34 -21.82 17.93
C SER A 180 -0.73 -20.86 18.46
N ASP A 181 -0.34 -19.71 18.97
CA ASP A 181 -1.26 -18.68 19.49
C ASP A 181 -2.17 -18.12 18.39
N TYR A 182 -1.61 -17.95 17.18
CA TYR A 182 -2.36 -17.49 16.02
C TYR A 182 -3.50 -18.47 15.66
N VAL A 183 -3.19 -19.76 15.55
CA VAL A 183 -4.21 -20.77 15.24
C VAL A 183 -5.20 -20.91 16.40
N TYR A 184 -4.74 -20.81 17.64
CA TYR A 184 -5.64 -20.80 18.80
C TYR A 184 -6.64 -19.64 18.77
N ALA A 185 -6.19 -18.43 18.40
CA ALA A 185 -7.08 -17.28 18.23
C ALA A 185 -8.10 -17.51 17.10
N LEU A 186 -7.68 -18.11 15.98
CA LEU A 186 -8.58 -18.45 14.87
C LEU A 186 -9.66 -19.48 15.27
N ASP A 187 -9.30 -20.49 16.06
CA ASP A 187 -10.24 -21.49 16.58
C ASP A 187 -11.32 -20.84 17.45
N LYS A 188 -10.94 -19.84 18.25
CA LYS A 188 -11.84 -19.08 19.12
C LYS A 188 -12.68 -18.04 18.38
N GLY A 189 -12.32 -17.72 17.13
CA GLY A 189 -12.91 -16.61 16.40
C GLY A 189 -12.49 -15.24 16.95
N ASP A 190 -11.38 -15.19 17.67
CA ASP A 190 -10.81 -13.95 18.20
C ASP A 190 -10.06 -13.19 17.11
N ASN A 191 -9.81 -11.90 17.36
CA ASN A 191 -8.99 -11.09 16.47
C ASN A 191 -7.53 -11.58 16.44
N SER A 192 -7.12 -12.18 15.31
CA SER A 192 -5.80 -12.75 15.11
C SER A 192 -4.72 -11.73 14.72
N SER A 193 -5.10 -10.48 14.41
CA SER A 193 -4.19 -9.48 13.83
C SER A 193 -2.95 -9.21 14.70
N ARG A 194 -3.08 -9.23 16.02
CA ARG A 194 -1.95 -9.06 16.94
C ARG A 194 -0.91 -10.18 16.79
N PHE A 195 -1.38 -11.42 16.62
CA PHE A 195 -0.50 -12.58 16.46
C PHE A 195 0.14 -12.62 15.08
N GLU A 196 -0.58 -12.19 14.04
CA GLU A 196 -0.02 -12.03 12.69
C GLU A 196 1.15 -11.05 12.67
N GLN A 197 0.97 -9.87 13.27
CA GLN A 197 2.04 -8.86 13.38
C GLN A 197 3.23 -9.37 14.18
N PHE A 198 2.99 -10.13 15.24
CA PHE A 198 4.04 -10.76 16.03
C PHE A 198 4.84 -11.78 15.19
N ILE A 199 4.15 -12.62 14.42
CA ILE A 199 4.79 -13.60 13.52
C ILE A 199 5.66 -12.92 12.47
N LEU A 200 5.12 -11.89 11.79
CA LEU A 200 5.87 -11.14 10.78
C LEU A 200 7.12 -10.47 11.38
N LYS A 201 6.98 -9.88 12.57
CA LYS A 201 8.10 -9.24 13.27
C LYS A 201 9.21 -10.22 13.62
N GLU A 202 8.87 -11.35 14.26
CA GLU A 202 9.85 -12.37 14.62
C GLU A 202 10.46 -13.04 13.38
N ALA A 203 9.68 -13.24 12.32
CA ALA A 203 10.17 -13.71 11.03
C ALA A 203 11.24 -12.76 10.46
N GLY A 204 10.96 -11.45 10.44
CA GLY A 204 11.92 -10.45 9.99
C GLY A 204 13.21 -10.46 10.81
N PHE A 205 13.10 -10.43 12.15
CA PHE A 205 14.27 -10.50 13.03
C PHE A 205 15.12 -11.74 12.80
N LEU A 206 14.48 -12.90 12.65
CA LEU A 206 15.17 -14.15 12.38
C LEU A 206 15.88 -14.10 11.01
N LEU A 207 15.20 -13.66 9.95
CA LEU A 207 15.76 -13.66 8.60
C LEU A 207 16.97 -12.72 8.47
N HIS A 208 16.88 -11.50 9.02
CA HIS A 208 18.02 -10.56 9.00
C HIS A 208 19.23 -11.15 9.73
N SER A 209 19.04 -11.62 10.97
CA SER A 209 20.12 -12.22 11.75
C SER A 209 20.68 -13.50 11.11
N PHE A 210 19.82 -14.31 10.48
CA PHE A 210 20.20 -15.51 9.73
C PHE A 210 21.11 -15.16 8.55
N ILE A 211 20.78 -14.14 7.76
CA ILE A 211 21.60 -13.69 6.63
C ILE A 211 23.00 -13.26 7.11
N ASP A 212 23.07 -12.42 8.14
CA ASP A 212 24.33 -11.94 8.69
C ASP A 212 25.21 -13.10 9.21
N LYS A 213 24.58 -14.06 9.89
CA LYS A 213 25.30 -15.24 10.40
C LYS A 213 25.72 -16.20 9.30
N MET A 214 24.88 -16.43 8.28
CA MET A 214 25.22 -17.29 7.15
C MET A 214 26.38 -16.74 6.34
N ASN A 215 26.44 -15.41 6.13
CA ASN A 215 27.61 -14.77 5.52
C ASN A 215 28.88 -15.00 6.36
N SER A 216 28.78 -14.83 7.68
CA SER A 216 29.92 -15.07 8.59
C SER A 216 30.41 -16.52 8.54
N ILE A 217 29.49 -17.49 8.58
CA ILE A 217 29.83 -18.91 8.51
C ILE A 217 30.41 -19.28 7.15
N LYS A 218 29.83 -18.78 6.05
CA LYS A 218 30.34 -18.98 4.68
C LYS A 218 31.83 -18.62 4.62
N MET A 219 32.21 -17.45 5.14
CA MET A 219 33.61 -17.00 5.13
C MET A 219 34.55 -17.93 5.92
N MET A 220 34.11 -18.44 7.08
CA MET A 220 34.90 -19.37 7.89
C MET A 220 35.07 -20.72 7.21
N VAL A 221 33.97 -21.29 6.69
CA VAL A 221 33.97 -22.61 6.06
C VAL A 221 34.77 -22.62 4.78
N LEU A 222 34.61 -21.61 3.91
CA LEU A 222 35.33 -21.56 2.64
C LEU A 222 36.84 -21.33 2.81
N LYS A 223 37.26 -20.60 3.86
CA LYS A 223 38.69 -20.42 4.17
C LYS A 223 39.37 -21.72 4.58
N ASN A 224 38.64 -22.61 5.25
CA ASN A 224 39.18 -23.83 5.84
C ASN A 224 38.93 -25.09 4.97
N SER A 225 38.23 -24.96 3.86
CA SER A 225 37.82 -26.09 3.01
C SER A 225 38.69 -26.18 1.76
N PHE A 226 39.37 -27.32 1.58
CA PHE A 226 40.14 -27.64 0.37
C PHE A 226 39.26 -28.20 -0.77
N GLU A 227 38.09 -28.77 -0.44
CA GLU A 227 37.15 -29.34 -1.40
C GLU A 227 35.92 -28.45 -1.55
N ASN A 228 35.61 -28.02 -2.76
CA ASN A 228 34.50 -27.10 -3.04
C ASN A 228 33.25 -27.80 -3.60
N ASN A 229 33.37 -29.06 -4.03
CA ASN A 229 32.25 -29.82 -4.56
C ASN A 229 31.37 -30.36 -3.42
N VAL A 230 30.06 -30.41 -3.66
CA VAL A 230 29.08 -30.96 -2.72
C VAL A 230 28.35 -32.10 -3.40
N ILE A 231 28.42 -33.30 -2.80
CA ILE A 231 27.57 -34.43 -3.18
C ILE A 231 26.34 -34.37 -2.29
N LEU A 232 25.19 -34.02 -2.88
CA LEU A 232 23.92 -33.95 -2.18
C LEU A 232 23.47 -35.37 -1.77
N PRO A 233 22.90 -35.55 -0.56
CA PRO A 233 22.32 -36.83 -0.17
C PRO A 233 21.21 -37.28 -1.13
N GLU A 234 21.21 -38.56 -1.53
CA GLU A 234 20.16 -39.10 -2.41
C GLU A 234 18.77 -39.00 -1.78
N SER A 235 18.67 -39.11 -0.45
CA SER A 235 17.42 -38.95 0.30
C SER A 235 16.75 -37.58 0.07
N LEU A 236 17.54 -36.52 -0.16
CA LEU A 236 17.03 -35.18 -0.42
C LEU A 236 16.19 -35.13 -1.71
N SER A 237 16.53 -35.94 -2.72
CA SER A 237 15.77 -36.01 -3.98
C SER A 237 14.33 -36.50 -3.78
N SER A 238 14.09 -37.32 -2.75
CA SER A 238 12.77 -37.84 -2.39
C SER A 238 12.02 -36.96 -1.38
N GLN A 239 12.74 -36.37 -0.43
CA GLN A 239 12.16 -35.58 0.67
C GLN A 239 11.85 -34.15 0.24
N SER A 240 12.73 -33.54 -0.54
CA SER A 240 12.54 -32.19 -1.09
C SER A 240 13.08 -32.10 -2.52
N PRO A 241 12.30 -32.55 -3.51
CA PRO A 241 12.70 -32.50 -4.92
C PRO A 241 13.03 -31.08 -5.39
N ARG A 242 12.31 -30.07 -4.88
CA ARG A 242 12.52 -28.65 -5.20
C ARG A 242 13.90 -28.19 -4.72
N VAL A 243 14.25 -28.42 -3.46
CA VAL A 243 15.57 -28.05 -2.91
C VAL A 243 16.70 -28.87 -3.55
N TYR A 244 16.48 -30.16 -3.80
CA TYR A 244 17.45 -30.98 -4.53
C TYR A 244 17.74 -30.40 -5.92
N SER A 245 16.70 -30.08 -6.70
CA SER A 245 16.85 -29.47 -8.02
C SER A 245 17.53 -28.09 -7.95
N PHE A 246 17.23 -27.32 -6.91
CA PHE A 246 17.76 -25.98 -6.68
C PHE A 246 19.28 -25.97 -6.40
N PHE A 247 19.81 -27.04 -5.80
CA PHE A 247 21.24 -27.15 -5.47
C PHE A 247 22.03 -28.14 -6.33
N LYS A 248 21.37 -28.93 -7.17
CA LYS A 248 22.04 -29.91 -8.03
C LYS A 248 23.13 -29.23 -8.88
N GLY A 249 24.37 -29.70 -8.74
CA GLY A 249 25.53 -29.21 -9.50
C GLY A 249 26.15 -27.91 -8.97
N LYS A 250 25.65 -27.35 -7.86
CA LYS A 250 26.23 -26.16 -7.21
C LYS A 250 27.37 -26.56 -6.27
N ASN A 251 28.37 -25.67 -6.16
CA ASN A 251 29.44 -25.79 -5.17
C ASN A 251 29.00 -25.23 -3.80
N LYS A 252 29.87 -25.33 -2.78
CA LYS A 252 29.57 -24.85 -1.42
C LYS A 252 29.20 -23.37 -1.38
N GLU A 253 29.96 -22.53 -2.08
CA GLU A 253 29.73 -21.10 -2.14
C GLU A 253 28.37 -20.76 -2.79
N ASP A 254 28.05 -21.41 -3.91
CA ASP A 254 26.80 -21.22 -4.62
C ASP A 254 25.59 -21.64 -3.77
N ILE A 255 25.72 -22.69 -2.97
CA ILE A 255 24.66 -23.13 -2.05
C ILE A 255 24.43 -22.10 -0.92
N TYR A 256 25.51 -21.56 -0.33
CA TYR A 256 25.40 -20.46 0.64
C TYR A 256 24.72 -19.23 0.02
N ASN A 257 25.22 -18.77 -1.13
CA ASN A 257 24.69 -17.60 -1.81
C ASN A 257 23.21 -17.77 -2.15
N ALA A 258 22.83 -18.95 -2.65
CA ALA A 258 21.45 -19.25 -2.99
C ALA A 258 20.53 -19.30 -1.76
N THR A 259 21.00 -19.86 -0.63
CA THR A 259 20.24 -19.89 0.63
C THR A 259 20.06 -18.48 1.21
N ILE A 260 21.11 -17.66 1.17
CA ILE A 260 21.07 -16.26 1.62
C ILE A 260 20.16 -15.42 0.72
N ALA A 261 20.24 -15.62 -0.60
CA ALA A 261 19.38 -14.94 -1.56
C ALA A 261 17.91 -15.32 -1.36
N TYR A 262 17.61 -16.58 -1.04
CA TYR A 262 16.26 -17.02 -0.72
C TYR A 262 15.71 -16.31 0.54
N ALA A 263 16.48 -16.26 1.63
CA ALA A 263 16.10 -15.53 2.84
C ALA A 263 15.94 -14.01 2.59
N SER A 264 16.81 -13.44 1.74
CA SER A 264 16.74 -12.03 1.35
C SER A 264 15.50 -11.73 0.49
N ALA A 265 15.12 -12.65 -0.39
CA ALA A 265 13.88 -12.56 -1.16
C ALA A 265 12.67 -12.58 -0.22
N MET A 266 12.63 -13.50 0.77
CA MET A 266 11.56 -13.54 1.76
C MET A 266 11.38 -12.19 2.48
N ILE A 267 12.47 -11.54 2.89
CA ILE A 267 12.39 -10.21 3.52
C ILE A 267 11.69 -9.20 2.62
N ASN A 268 11.95 -9.25 1.31
CA ASN A 268 11.35 -8.31 0.37
C ASN A 268 9.89 -8.63 0.06
N ASP A 269 9.60 -9.89 -0.23
CA ASP A 269 8.29 -10.33 -0.70
C ASP A 269 7.23 -10.28 0.42
N PHE A 270 7.62 -10.61 1.66
CA PHE A 270 6.77 -10.52 2.84
C PHE A 270 6.84 -9.16 3.56
N ARG A 271 7.53 -8.17 2.96
CA ARG A 271 7.64 -6.78 3.47
C ARG A 271 8.20 -6.69 4.90
N LEU A 272 9.28 -7.42 5.16
CA LEU A 272 9.91 -7.54 6.47
C LEU A 272 11.13 -6.63 6.64
N GLN A 273 11.34 -5.66 5.74
CA GLN A 273 12.53 -4.80 5.73
C GLN A 273 12.66 -3.98 7.01
N SER A 274 11.54 -3.52 7.57
CA SER A 274 11.51 -2.69 8.79
C SER A 274 11.80 -3.47 10.07
N PHE A 275 11.76 -4.80 10.04
CA PHE A 275 11.95 -5.65 11.22
C PHE A 275 13.42 -6.06 11.35
N ARG A 276 14.30 -5.08 11.56
CA ARG A 276 15.68 -5.33 11.95
C ARG A 276 15.82 -5.09 13.46
N LYS A 277 16.47 -6.00 14.18
CA LYS A 277 16.85 -5.72 15.57
C LYS A 277 17.96 -4.68 15.52
N ASP A 278 17.75 -3.54 16.18
CA ASP A 278 18.84 -2.63 16.48
C ASP A 278 19.80 -3.38 17.43
N GLU A 279 21.06 -3.50 17.03
CA GLU A 279 22.13 -3.98 17.91
C GLU A 279 22.38 -2.87 18.96
N ASN A 280 21.71 -2.98 20.11
CA ASN A 280 22.10 -2.31 21.35
C ASN A 280 22.90 -3.27 22.22
#